data_AF-A0A2E4HKX6-F1
#
_entry.id   AF-A0A2E4HKX6-F1
#
_cell.length_a   1.000
_cell.length_b   1.000
_cell.length_c   1.000
_cell.angle_alpha   90.00
_cell.angle_beta   90.00
_cell.angle_gamma   90.00
#
_symmetry.space_group_name_H-M   'P 1'
#
loop_
_entity.id
_entity.type
_entity.pdbx_description
1 polymer ?
#
loop_
_entity_poly.entity_id
_entity_poly.type
_entity_poly.pdbx_seq_one_letter_code
_entity_poly.pdbx_strand_id
1 'polypeptide(L)' 'MRKVSLEVDYVKTCAGSALFQIGNTRVLCTASVEERVPRHKRNSG' A
#
# COMPACT_ATOMS: atom_id res chain seq x y z
N MET A 1 6.66 15.00 18.53
CA MET A 1 6.13 14.36 17.31
C MET A 1 4.61 14.40 17.32
N ARG A 2 3.94 14.49 16.16
CA ARG A 2 2.47 14.43 16.07
C ARG A 2 1.97 13.01 16.34
N LYS A 3 0.71 12.84 16.78
CA LYS A 3 0.08 11.53 17.05
C LYS A 3 0.06 10.68 15.76
N VAL A 4 0.55 9.45 15.85
CA VAL A 4 0.56 8.48 14.74
C VAL A 4 -0.49 7.41 15.02
N SER A 5 -1.32 7.10 14.03
CA SER A 5 -2.20 5.92 14.01
C SER A 5 -2.05 5.16 12.70
N LEU A 6 -2.22 3.84 12.80
CA LEU A 6 -2.17 2.90 11.70
C LEU A 6 -3.38 1.98 11.79
N GLU A 7 -4.14 1.91 10.71
CA GLU A 7 -5.22 0.95 10.53
C GLU A 7 -4.90 0.09 9.32
N VAL A 8 -4.67 -1.21 9.53
CA VAL A 8 -4.43 -2.19 8.47
C VAL A 8 -5.74 -2.71 7.91
N ASP A 9 -5.72 -3.24 6.69
CA ASP A 9 -6.88 -3.82 5.99
C ASP A 9 -8.06 -2.84 5.82
N TYR A 10 -7.73 -1.54 5.66
CA TYR A 10 -8.71 -0.45 5.56
C TYR A 10 -9.63 -0.57 4.32
N VAL A 11 -9.08 -0.99 3.18
CA VAL A 11 -9.79 -1.18 1.91
C VAL A 11 -9.96 -2.68 1.65
N LYS A 12 -11.22 -3.11 1.52
CA LYS A 12 -11.59 -4.54 1.38
C LYS A 12 -11.30 -5.15 0.01
N THR A 13 -11.14 -4.32 -1.03
CA THR A 13 -11.09 -4.78 -2.43
C THR A 13 -9.68 -4.98 -2.97
N CYS A 14 -8.64 -4.53 -2.26
CA CYS A 14 -7.25 -4.67 -2.67
C CYS A 14 -6.57 -5.82 -1.91
N ALA A 15 -5.47 -6.34 -2.46
CA ALA A 15 -4.70 -7.42 -1.84
C ALA A 15 -4.09 -7.02 -0.48
N GLY A 16 -3.76 -5.74 -0.31
CA GLY A 16 -3.37 -5.18 0.99
C GLY A 16 -3.62 -3.68 1.05
N SER A 17 -3.93 -3.16 2.24
CA SER A 17 -4.09 -1.72 2.44
C SER A 17 -3.77 -1.28 3.87
N ALA A 18 -3.44 0.00 4.01
CA ALA A 18 -3.29 0.64 5.31
C ALA A 18 -3.63 2.13 5.24
N LEU A 19 -4.26 2.64 6.29
CA LEU A 19 -4.46 4.06 6.53
C LEU A 19 -3.49 4.55 7.59
N PHE A 20 -2.59 5.46 7.20
CA PHE A 20 -1.67 6.15 8.10
C PHE A 20 -2.23 7.52 8.44
N GLN A 21 -2.29 7.86 9.72
CA GLN A 21 -2.66 9.22 10.15
C GLN A 21 -1.58 9.80 11.05
N ILE A 22 -1.14 11.02 10.74
CA ILE A 22 -0.13 11.76 11.49
C ILE A 22 -0.69 13.14 11.83
N GLY A 23 -1.37 13.25 12.98
CA GLY A 23 -2.23 14.39 13.28
C GLY A 23 -3.31 14.56 12.20
N ASN A 24 -3.27 15.68 11.47
CA ASN A 24 -4.24 15.97 10.41
C ASN A 24 -3.84 15.39 9.04
N THR A 25 -2.61 14.91 8.88
CA THR A 25 -2.16 14.28 7.63
C THR A 25 -2.71 12.86 7.57
N ARG A 26 -3.37 12.49 6.47
CA ARG A 26 -3.88 11.14 6.22
C ARG A 26 -3.34 10.63 4.89
N VAL A 27 -2.80 9.42 4.88
CA VAL A 27 -2.27 8.75 3.68
C VAL A 27 -2.91 7.37 3.59
N LEU A 28 -3.59 7.12 2.48
CA LEU A 28 -4.09 5.79 2.14
C LEU A 28 -3.07 5.09 1.25
N CYS A 29 -2.61 3.92 1.68
CA CYS A 29 -1.78 3.04 0.87
C CYS A 29 -2.60 1.83 0.42
N THR A 30 -2.57 1.53 -0.87
CA THR A 30 -3.14 0.30 -1.44
C THR A 30 -2.05 -0.48 -2.16
N ALA A 31 -2.07 -1.79 -2.01
CA ALA A 31 -1.18 -2.72 -2.68
C ALA A 31 -2.00 -3.70 -3.53
N SER A 32 -1.53 -3.95 -4.73
CA SER A 32 -2.09 -4.91 -5.68
C SER A 32 -1.01 -5.89 -6.12
N VAL A 33 -1.42 -7.12 -6.43
CA VAL A 33 -0.52 -8.15 -6.95
C VAL A 33 -0.79 -8.31 -8.44
N GLU A 34 0.27 -8.29 -9.25
CA GLU A 34 0.23 -8.60 -10.67
C GLU A 34 1.21 -9.73 -10.96
N GLU A 35 0.74 -10.80 -11.60
CA GLU A 35 1.55 -11.98 -11.95
C GLU A 35 2.54 -11.74 -13.11
N ARG A 36 2.53 -10.52 -13.68
CA ARG A 36 3.37 -10.15 -14.81
C ARG A 36 4.50 -9.26 -14.35
N VAL A 37 5.68 -9.51 -14.89
CA VAL A 37 6.82 -8.61 -14.75
C VAL A 37 6.86 -7.61 -15.90
N PRO A 38 7.35 -6.38 -15.67
CA PRO A 38 7.60 -5.43 -16.73
C PRO A 38 8.49 -6.02 -17.83
N ARG A 39 8.24 -5.64 -19.09
CA ARG A 39 8.94 -6.21 -20.26
C ARG A 39 10.46 -6.15 -20.17
N HIS A 40 11.01 -5.09 -19.60
CA HIS A 40 12.46 -4.90 -19.43
C HIS A 40 13.09 -5.77 -18.31
N LYS A 41 12.26 -6.44 -17.48
CA LYS A 41 12.66 -7.40 -16.44
C LYS A 41 12.38 -8.85 -16.83
N ARG A 42 11.83 -9.09 -18.02
CA ARG A 42 11.56 -10.45 -18.50
C ARG A 42 12.89 -11.17 -18.73
N ASN A 43 13.10 -12.31 -18.06
CA ASN A 43 14.32 -13.13 -18.11
C ASN A 43 15.54 -12.58 -17.34
N SER A 44 15.36 -11.65 -16.39
CA SER A 44 16.46 -11.22 -15.49
C SER A 44 16.55 -12.05 -14.20
N GLY A 45 16.02 -13.28 -14.23
CA GLY A 45 16.05 -14.23 -13.12
C GLY A 45 17.33 -15.04 -13.13
#